data_AF-A0A0G0XK39-F1
#
_entry.id   AF-A0A0G0XK39-F1
#
_cell.length_a   1.000
_cell.length_b   1.000
_cell.length_c   1.000
_cell.angle_alpha   90.00
_cell.angle_beta   90.00
_cell.angle_gamma   90.00
#
_symmetry.space_group_name_H-M   'P 1'
#
loop_
_entity.id
_entity.type
_entity.pdbx_description
1 polymer ?
#
loop_
_entity_poly.entity_id
_entity_poly.type
_entity_poly.pdbx_seq_one_letter_code
_entity_poly.pdbx_strand_id
1 'polypeptide(L)'
;MRSIQTLTLVFLLGIVGFLFPFFSERVMAQTPTEIVVFLREGCTHCEAEEAYLDELVETREDITVTKYRLENEEERKIWVDFTDRLQISKVTPITVIGTAYIIGFDTEETTGKEILKLVEKAKQNNIVTDVSSPEIQSAESISATCPEDGSIPCAIPEESYVSVPLIGKIDTQKYPLIILSALLGFFDGFNPCAMWVLVTFLIILLQVGDPDGVVQNMGLCAAG
;
A
#
# COMPACT_ATOMS: atom_id res chain seq x y z
N MET A 1 22.25 70.92 -26.26
CA MET A 1 21.09 69.99 -26.32
C MET A 1 21.49 68.52 -26.21
N ARG A 2 22.46 68.01 -27.00
CA ARG A 2 22.94 66.61 -26.90
C ARG A 2 23.44 66.17 -25.50
N SER A 3 24.16 67.04 -24.78
CA SER A 3 24.73 66.71 -23.46
C SER A 3 23.70 66.60 -22.32
N ILE A 4 22.50 67.16 -22.49
CA ILE A 4 21.41 67.09 -21.49
C ILE A 4 20.61 65.79 -21.67
N GLN A 5 20.45 65.34 -22.92
CA GLN A 5 19.80 64.06 -23.25
C GLN A 5 20.63 62.86 -22.77
N THR A 6 21.96 62.91 -22.86
CA THR A 6 22.82 61.84 -22.34
C THR A 6 22.78 61.72 -20.82
N LEU A 7 22.67 62.86 -20.12
CA LEU A 7 22.64 62.87 -18.66
C LEU A 7 21.29 62.35 -18.10
N THR A 8 20.19 62.67 -18.79
CA THR A 8 18.86 62.16 -18.43
C THR A 8 18.72 60.66 -18.71
N LEU A 9 19.30 60.16 -19.81
CA LEU A 9 19.27 58.72 -20.14
C LEU A 9 20.02 57.87 -19.10
N VAL A 10 21.17 58.34 -18.63
CA VAL A 10 21.97 57.65 -17.60
C VAL A 10 21.26 57.64 -16.25
N PHE A 11 20.59 58.74 -15.88
CA PHE A 11 19.82 58.83 -14.65
C PHE A 11 18.58 57.90 -14.67
N LEU A 12 17.93 57.77 -15.83
CA LEU A 12 16.77 56.91 -16.01
C LEU A 12 17.16 55.41 -15.99
N LEU A 13 18.30 55.05 -16.57
CA LEU A 13 18.89 53.70 -16.46
C LEU A 13 19.30 53.35 -15.02
N GLY A 14 19.85 54.32 -14.26
CA GLY A 14 20.23 54.14 -12.86
C GLY A 14 19.03 53.91 -11.92
N ILE A 15 17.90 54.58 -12.16
CA ILE A 15 16.68 54.42 -11.37
C ILE A 15 16.00 53.08 -11.65
N VAL A 16 15.98 52.62 -12.91
CA VAL A 16 15.41 51.31 -13.28
C VAL A 16 16.22 50.15 -12.67
N GLY A 17 17.54 50.29 -12.55
CA GLY A 17 18.40 49.31 -11.87
C GLY A 17 18.24 49.30 -10.34
N PHE A 18 17.83 50.42 -9.72
CA PHE A 18 17.60 50.52 -8.27
C PHE A 18 16.17 50.09 -7.86
N LEU A 19 15.22 50.14 -8.80
CA LEU A 19 13.82 49.72 -8.60
C LEU A 19 13.52 48.29 -9.06
N PHE A 20 14.49 47.57 -9.62
CA PHE A 20 14.37 46.12 -9.79
C PHE A 20 14.79 45.47 -8.47
N PRO A 21 13.84 45.07 -7.58
CA PRO A 21 14.22 44.22 -6.48
C PRO A 21 14.86 42.99 -7.11
N PHE A 22 16.08 42.69 -6.69
CA PHE A 22 16.69 41.39 -6.87
C PHE A 22 15.69 40.38 -6.28
N PHE A 23 14.79 39.85 -7.12
CA PHE A 23 13.98 38.69 -6.80
C PHE A 23 14.98 37.53 -6.73
N SER A 24 15.58 37.42 -5.56
CA SER A 24 16.36 36.25 -5.17
C SER A 24 15.33 35.15 -4.95
N GLU A 25 14.93 34.50 -6.04
CA GLU A 25 14.27 33.21 -5.96
C GLU A 25 15.25 32.30 -5.21
N ARG A 26 14.94 32.05 -3.93
CA ARG A 26 15.64 31.02 -3.19
C ARG A 26 15.32 29.72 -3.90
N VAL A 27 16.24 29.24 -4.71
CA VAL A 27 16.25 27.86 -5.18
C VAL A 27 16.37 27.01 -3.91
N MET A 28 15.24 26.52 -3.41
CA MET A 28 15.25 25.45 -2.44
C MET A 28 15.82 24.25 -3.17
N ALA A 29 17.05 23.87 -2.82
CA ALA A 29 17.57 22.56 -3.15
C ALA A 29 16.64 21.55 -2.46
N GLN A 30 15.63 21.08 -3.19
CA GLN A 30 14.80 19.97 -2.74
C GLN A 30 15.67 18.72 -2.82
N THR A 31 16.01 18.17 -1.65
CA THR A 31 16.64 16.85 -1.58
C THR A 31 15.68 15.83 -2.18
N PRO A 32 16.15 14.94 -3.07
CA PRO A 32 15.27 13.92 -3.64
C PRO A 32 14.69 13.06 -2.52
N THR A 33 13.44 12.67 -2.68
CA THR A 33 12.75 11.80 -1.71
C THR A 33 13.26 10.38 -1.88
N GLU A 34 13.79 9.81 -0.80
CA GLU A 34 14.33 8.46 -0.81
C GLU A 34 13.21 7.43 -0.63
N ILE A 35 13.22 6.39 -1.47
CA ILE A 35 12.39 5.20 -1.35
C ILE A 35 13.32 4.06 -1.00
N VAL A 36 13.07 3.38 0.12
CA VAL A 36 13.84 2.19 0.50
C VAL A 36 13.00 0.95 0.26
N VAL A 37 13.52 -0.03 -0.48
CA VAL A 37 12.81 -1.27 -0.79
C VAL A 37 13.64 -2.51 -0.41
N PHE A 38 12.98 -3.47 0.24
CA PHE A 38 13.55 -4.76 0.61
C PHE A 38 13.08 -5.84 -0.37
N LEU A 39 14.02 -6.48 -1.06
CA LEU A 39 13.81 -7.41 -2.17
C LEU A 39 14.51 -8.75 -1.90
N ARG A 40 13.96 -9.83 -2.46
CA ARG A 40 14.59 -11.16 -2.47
C ARG A 40 14.58 -11.76 -3.87
N GLU A 41 15.53 -12.64 -4.14
CA GLU A 41 15.58 -13.45 -5.36
C GLU A 41 14.41 -14.46 -5.40
N GLY A 42 13.90 -14.71 -6.62
CA GLY A 42 12.81 -15.67 -6.85
C GLY A 42 11.42 -15.19 -6.42
N CYS A 43 11.22 -13.87 -6.33
CA CYS A 43 9.97 -13.24 -5.91
C CYS A 43 9.35 -12.42 -7.04
N THR A 44 8.27 -12.91 -7.63
CA THR A 44 7.59 -12.25 -8.77
C THR A 44 7.15 -10.82 -8.46
N HIS A 45 6.62 -10.57 -7.26
CA HIS A 45 6.20 -9.22 -6.86
C HIS A 45 7.39 -8.28 -6.63
N CYS A 46 8.54 -8.80 -6.19
CA CYS A 46 9.76 -8.03 -6.01
C CYS A 46 10.33 -7.60 -7.35
N GLU A 47 10.32 -8.49 -8.35
CA GLU A 47 10.75 -8.18 -9.72
C GLU A 47 9.84 -7.12 -10.38
N ALA A 48 8.52 -7.23 -10.17
CA ALA A 48 7.55 -6.27 -10.68
C ALA A 48 7.73 -4.88 -10.05
N GLU A 49 7.89 -4.80 -8.72
CA GLU A 49 8.13 -3.53 -8.04
C GLU A 49 9.49 -2.91 -8.42
N GLU A 50 10.53 -3.74 -8.53
CA GLU A 50 11.86 -3.28 -8.93
C GLU A 50 11.83 -2.65 -10.32
N ALA A 51 11.15 -3.27 -11.29
CA ALA A 51 10.99 -2.72 -12.63
C ALA A 51 10.23 -1.38 -12.63
N TYR A 52 9.13 -1.29 -11.87
CA TYR A 52 8.37 -0.05 -11.72
C TYR A 52 9.20 1.09 -11.11
N LEU A 53 9.96 0.81 -10.05
CA LEU A 53 10.81 1.80 -9.39
C LEU A 53 11.97 2.25 -10.29
N ASP A 54 12.51 1.37 -11.12
CA ASP A 54 13.56 1.71 -12.08
C ASP A 54 13.04 2.69 -13.16
N GLU A 55 11.87 2.42 -13.75
CA GLU A 55 11.22 3.35 -14.68
C GLU A 55 10.90 4.69 -14.02
N LEU A 56 10.51 4.66 -12.74
CA LEU A 56 10.18 5.86 -11.99
C LEU A 56 11.38 6.78 -11.81
N VAL A 57 12.56 6.25 -11.47
CA VAL A 57 13.79 7.03 -11.30
C VAL A 57 14.32 7.57 -12.64
N GLU A 58 14.10 6.86 -13.75
CA GLU A 58 14.43 7.37 -15.09
C GLU A 58 13.54 8.57 -15.49
N THR A 59 12.29 8.57 -15.03
CA THR A 59 11.32 9.62 -15.37
C THR A 59 11.36 10.80 -14.39
N ARG A 60 11.81 10.59 -13.16
CA ARG A 60 11.74 11.55 -12.06
C ARG A 60 13.08 11.71 -11.33
N GLU A 61 13.72 12.87 -11.53
CA GLU A 61 14.98 13.24 -10.84
C GLU A 61 14.78 13.63 -9.36
N ASP A 62 13.54 13.79 -8.90
CA ASP A 62 13.21 14.17 -7.53
C ASP A 62 13.07 12.97 -6.57
N ILE A 63 13.39 11.76 -7.04
CA ILE A 63 13.27 10.50 -6.31
C ILE A 63 14.60 9.74 -6.38
N THR A 64 14.98 9.13 -5.27
CA THR A 64 16.11 8.17 -5.23
C THR A 64 15.64 6.85 -4.63
N VAL A 65 16.05 5.73 -5.20
CA VAL A 65 15.65 4.39 -4.72
C VAL A 65 16.87 3.65 -4.15
N THR A 66 16.76 3.22 -2.91
CA THR A 66 17.73 2.36 -2.22
C THR A 66 17.17 0.94 -2.12
N LYS A 67 17.85 -0.01 -2.76
CA LYS A 67 17.43 -1.42 -2.84
C LYS A 67 18.26 -2.27 -1.88
N TYR A 68 17.61 -2.93 -0.93
CA TYR A 68 18.21 -3.92 -0.04
C TYR A 68 17.86 -5.34 -0.51
N ARG A 69 18.86 -6.15 -0.81
CA ARG A 69 18.78 -7.56 -1.23
C ARG A 69 18.97 -8.47 -0.02
N LEU A 70 17.97 -9.29 0.27
CA LEU A 70 17.96 -10.20 1.42
C LEU A 70 19.02 -11.32 1.32
N GLU A 71 19.61 -11.52 0.14
CA GLU A 71 20.73 -12.43 -0.07
C GLU A 71 21.97 -11.96 0.71
N ASN A 72 22.14 -10.64 0.84
CA ASN A 72 23.21 -10.04 1.63
C ASN A 72 22.91 -10.15 3.13
N GLU A 73 23.87 -10.70 3.88
CA GLU A 73 23.78 -10.90 5.33
C GLU A 73 23.52 -9.61 6.11
N GLU A 74 24.19 -8.52 5.75
CA GLU A 74 24.06 -7.25 6.48
C GLU A 74 22.71 -6.59 6.19
N GLU A 75 22.28 -6.61 4.93
CA GLU A 75 21.00 -6.02 4.51
C GLU A 75 19.81 -6.82 5.05
N ARG A 76 19.95 -8.14 5.14
CA ARG A 76 18.95 -9.00 5.78
C ARG A 76 18.82 -8.72 7.28
N LYS A 77 19.91 -8.39 7.98
CA LYS A 77 19.82 -8.00 9.40
C LYS A 77 19.02 -6.71 9.57
N ILE A 78 19.19 -5.73 8.67
CA ILE A 78 18.40 -4.49 8.68
C ILE A 78 16.92 -4.83 8.50
N TRP A 79 16.58 -5.71 7.55
CA TRP A 79 15.19 -6.15 7.34
C TRP A 79 14.62 -6.91 8.55
N VAL A 80 15.41 -7.79 9.17
CA VAL A 80 14.99 -8.51 10.38
C VAL A 80 14.73 -7.53 11.53
N ASP A 81 15.64 -6.59 11.79
CA ASP A 81 15.47 -5.57 12.82
C ASP A 81 14.23 -4.70 12.55
N PHE A 82 14.05 -4.25 11.31
CA PHE A 82 12.88 -3.47 10.89
C PHE A 82 11.56 -4.22 11.14
N THR A 83 11.48 -5.48 10.68
CA THR A 83 10.26 -6.30 10.81
C THR A 83 9.97 -6.67 12.27
N ASP A 84 11.00 -6.98 13.07
CA ASP A 84 10.84 -7.32 14.48
C ASP A 84 10.46 -6.09 15.32
N ARG A 85 11.04 -4.91 15.05
CA ARG A 85 10.70 -3.64 15.73
C ARG A 85 9.26 -3.22 15.48
N LEU A 86 8.75 -3.44 14.27
CA LEU A 86 7.38 -3.09 13.89
C LEU A 86 6.38 -4.22 14.16
N GLN A 87 6.86 -5.39 14.59
CA GLN A 87 6.05 -6.59 14.78
C GLN A 87 5.23 -6.97 13.54
N ILE A 88 5.79 -6.76 12.34
CA ILE A 88 5.13 -7.04 11.07
C ILE A 88 5.56 -8.38 10.49
N SER A 89 4.77 -8.87 9.53
CA SER A 89 5.07 -10.10 8.82
C SER A 89 6.37 -9.99 8.02
N LYS A 90 7.20 -11.03 8.13
CA LYS A 90 8.47 -11.21 7.41
C LYS A 90 8.23 -11.64 5.95
N VAL A 91 7.66 -10.73 5.17
CA VAL A 91 7.35 -10.91 3.74
C VAL A 91 8.14 -9.91 2.88
N THR A 92 8.12 -10.12 1.57
CA THR A 92 8.76 -9.23 0.58
C THR A 92 7.84 -9.09 -0.64
N PRO A 93 7.90 -7.96 -1.37
CA PRO A 93 8.70 -6.77 -1.07
C PRO A 93 8.13 -5.94 0.10
N ILE A 94 8.99 -5.15 0.77
CA ILE A 94 8.58 -4.12 1.73
C ILE A 94 9.19 -2.80 1.30
N THR A 95 8.36 -1.77 1.18
CA THR A 95 8.77 -0.45 0.69
C THR A 95 8.51 0.59 1.77
N VAL A 96 9.51 1.42 2.05
CA VAL A 96 9.51 2.42 3.13
C VAL A 96 9.73 3.80 2.53
N ILE A 97 8.85 4.74 2.86
CA ILE A 97 8.85 6.11 2.31
C ILE A 97 8.46 7.09 3.43
N GLY A 98 9.38 7.98 3.76
CA GLY A 98 9.25 8.88 4.91
C GLY A 98 9.08 8.07 6.20
N THR A 99 7.92 8.26 6.86
CA THR A 99 7.56 7.46 8.03
C THR A 99 6.71 6.23 7.69
N ALA A 100 6.13 6.12 6.50
CA ALA A 100 5.19 5.06 6.15
C ALA A 100 5.87 3.84 5.51
N TYR A 101 5.20 2.69 5.55
CA TYR A 101 5.64 1.48 4.85
C TYR A 101 4.48 0.74 4.17
N ILE A 102 4.81 0.07 3.07
CA ILE A 102 3.93 -0.73 2.24
C ILE A 102 4.44 -2.17 2.23
N ILE A 103 3.53 -3.12 2.33
CA ILE A 103 3.84 -4.54 2.24
C ILE A 103 3.24 -5.12 0.96
N GLY A 104 4.11 -5.63 0.09
CA GLY A 104 3.76 -6.23 -1.18
C GLY A 104 3.52 -5.21 -2.30
N PHE A 105 3.52 -5.72 -3.54
CA PHE A 105 3.27 -4.94 -4.75
C PHE A 105 2.38 -5.72 -5.70
N ASP A 106 1.31 -5.09 -6.16
CA ASP A 106 0.35 -5.69 -7.10
C ASP A 106 0.52 -5.13 -8.51
N THR A 107 0.12 -3.88 -8.73
CA THR A 107 0.25 -3.20 -10.03
C THR A 107 0.63 -1.73 -9.86
N GLU A 108 1.08 -1.11 -10.95
CA GLU A 108 1.39 0.32 -11.01
C GLU A 108 0.16 1.17 -10.70
N GLU A 109 -1.04 0.74 -11.12
CA GLU A 109 -2.28 1.48 -10.92
C GLU A 109 -2.86 1.34 -9.51
N THR A 110 -2.44 0.32 -8.75
CA THR A 110 -2.86 0.10 -7.36
C THR A 110 -1.75 0.54 -6.40
N THR A 111 -0.80 -0.34 -6.11
CA THR A 111 0.31 -0.07 -5.19
C THR A 111 1.25 1.01 -5.72
N GLY A 112 1.53 1.04 -7.03
CA GLY A 112 2.41 2.05 -7.62
C GLY A 112 1.92 3.49 -7.40
N LYS A 113 0.62 3.73 -7.56
CA LYS A 113 0.02 5.04 -7.22
C LYS A 113 0.11 5.37 -5.75
N GLU A 114 0.02 4.38 -4.88
CA GLU A 114 0.13 4.60 -3.43
C GLU A 114 1.55 4.98 -3.03
N ILE A 115 2.56 4.33 -3.62
CA ILE A 115 3.97 4.73 -3.51
C ILE A 115 4.14 6.21 -3.88
N LEU A 116 3.58 6.65 -5.01
CA LEU A 116 3.65 8.05 -5.44
C LEU A 116 2.97 9.01 -4.46
N LYS A 117 1.81 8.65 -3.90
CA LYS A 117 1.14 9.48 -2.89
C LYS A 117 2.01 9.66 -1.65
N LEU A 118 2.66 8.59 -1.18
CA LEU A 118 3.57 8.66 -0.04
C LEU A 118 4.80 9.52 -0.33
N VAL A 119 5.36 9.43 -1.55
CA VAL A 119 6.45 10.29 -1.99
C VAL A 119 6.04 11.77 -1.94
N GLU A 120 4.88 12.13 -2.50
CA GLU A 120 4.40 13.52 -2.48
C GLU A 120 4.11 13.99 -1.05
N LYS A 121 3.55 13.13 -0.19
CA LYS A 121 3.31 13.42 1.23
C LYS A 121 4.61 13.64 1.99
N ALA A 122 5.63 12.82 1.76
CA ALA A 122 6.94 12.96 2.37
C ALA A 122 7.64 14.25 1.90
N LYS A 123 7.58 14.54 0.60
CA LYS A 123 8.13 15.76 0.00
C LYS A 123 7.47 17.02 0.54
N GLN A 124 6.14 17.07 0.62
CA GLN A 124 5.40 18.22 1.14
C GLN A 124 5.75 18.54 2.60
N ASN A 125 5.95 17.49 3.40
CA ASN A 125 6.25 17.61 4.82
C ASN A 125 7.75 17.62 5.15
N ASN A 126 8.62 17.56 4.13
CA ASN A 126 10.08 17.43 4.25
C ASN A 126 10.50 16.28 5.19
N ILE A 127 9.81 15.13 5.08
CA ILE A 127 10.09 13.93 5.86
C ILE A 127 11.20 13.15 5.15
N VAL A 128 12.27 12.84 5.88
CA VAL A 128 13.35 11.98 5.40
C VAL A 128 12.97 10.53 5.68
N THR A 129 13.22 9.65 4.71
CA THR A 129 13.04 8.21 4.89
C THR A 129 14.20 7.68 5.74
N ASP A 130 13.89 7.17 6.93
CA ASP A 130 14.88 6.52 7.78
C ASP A 130 14.29 5.24 8.36
N VAL A 131 14.72 4.10 7.80
CA VAL A 131 14.35 2.75 8.23
C VAL A 131 14.64 2.51 9.72
N SER A 132 15.65 3.18 10.27
CA SER A 132 16.05 3.06 11.67
C SER A 132 15.21 3.93 12.60
N SER A 133 14.44 4.88 12.05
CA SER A 133 13.68 5.84 12.86
C SER A 133 12.56 5.14 13.65
N PRO A 134 12.36 5.50 14.93
CA PRO A 134 11.23 5.01 15.74
C PRO A 134 9.88 5.57 15.27
N GLU A 135 9.84 6.65 14.48
CA GLU A 135 8.59 7.29 14.02
C GLU A 135 7.80 6.40 13.05
N ILE A 136 8.46 5.44 12.41
CA ILE A 136 7.81 4.42 11.55
C ILE A 136 6.84 3.52 12.35
N GLN A 137 7.07 3.35 13.66
CA GLN A 137 6.21 2.51 14.52
C GLN A 137 4.77 3.03 14.64
N SER A 138 4.56 4.32 14.37
CA SER A 138 3.26 4.97 14.44
C SER A 138 2.61 5.20 13.06
N ALA A 139 3.29 4.81 11.99
CA ALA A 139 2.92 5.23 10.66
C ALA A 139 1.95 4.27 9.95
N GLU A 140 1.11 4.88 9.11
CA GLU A 140 0.11 4.26 8.26
C GLU A 140 0.69 3.06 7.51
N SER A 141 0.23 1.86 7.88
CA SER A 141 0.57 0.63 7.17
C SER A 141 -0.44 0.39 6.07
N ILE A 142 0.06 0.27 4.84
CA ILE A 142 -0.75 -0.10 3.69
C ILE A 142 -0.35 -1.51 3.32
N SER A 143 -1.04 -2.46 3.92
CA SER A 143 -0.85 -3.89 3.68
C SER A 143 -2.11 -4.46 3.03
N ALA A 144 -1.93 -5.28 1.99
CA ALA A 144 -3.01 -6.09 1.42
C ALA A 144 -3.49 -7.20 2.37
N THR A 145 -2.79 -7.42 3.49
CA THR A 145 -3.13 -8.44 4.49
C THR A 145 -3.13 -7.83 5.89
N CYS A 146 -4.28 -7.87 6.57
CA CYS A 146 -4.38 -7.45 7.97
C CYS A 146 -3.89 -8.58 8.90
N PRO A 147 -3.08 -8.29 9.93
CA PRO A 147 -2.81 -9.25 11.00
C PRO A 147 -4.12 -9.67 11.69
N GLU A 148 -4.33 -10.98 11.89
CA GLU A 148 -5.51 -11.50 12.59
C GLU A 148 -5.59 -11.05 14.06
N ASP A 149 -4.50 -10.52 14.62
CA ASP A 149 -4.39 -10.15 16.04
C ASP A 149 -4.79 -8.69 16.37
N GLY A 150 -5.14 -7.89 15.36
CA GLY A 150 -5.64 -6.52 15.56
C GLY A 150 -4.65 -5.56 16.22
N SER A 151 -3.36 -5.89 16.22
CA SER A 151 -2.30 -5.11 16.86
C SER A 151 -2.02 -3.76 16.17
N ILE A 152 -2.46 -3.59 14.92
CA ILE A 152 -2.24 -2.39 14.11
C ILE A 152 -3.59 -1.96 13.50
N PRO A 153 -4.01 -0.68 13.62
CA PRO A 153 -5.20 -0.21 12.93
C PRO A 153 -4.95 -0.26 11.41
N CYS A 154 -5.66 -1.14 10.70
CA CYS A 154 -5.63 -1.19 9.23
C CYS A 154 -6.20 0.12 8.68
N ALA A 155 -5.32 1.02 8.24
CA ALA A 155 -5.70 2.20 7.48
C ALA A 155 -5.95 1.75 6.03
N ILE A 156 -7.22 1.54 5.68
CA ILE A 156 -7.61 1.24 4.30
C ILE A 156 -7.43 2.54 3.50
N PRO A 157 -6.58 2.57 2.45
CA PRO A 157 -6.42 3.76 1.61
C PRO A 157 -7.77 4.16 1.01
N GLU A 158 -8.06 5.46 1.00
CA GLU A 158 -9.38 6.00 0.65
C GLU A 158 -9.83 5.70 -0.80
N GLU A 159 -8.98 5.16 -1.67
CA GLU A 159 -9.38 4.75 -3.03
C GLU A 159 -8.97 3.29 -3.32
N SER A 160 -9.69 2.34 -2.74
CA SER A 160 -9.51 0.91 -2.99
C SER A 160 -10.42 0.45 -4.14
N TYR A 161 -9.85 0.35 -5.34
CA TYR A 161 -10.48 -0.35 -6.46
C TYR A 161 -10.18 -1.83 -6.36
N VAL A 162 -11.21 -2.66 -6.22
CA VAL A 162 -11.05 -4.12 -6.24
C VAL A 162 -11.35 -4.62 -7.66
N SER A 163 -10.40 -5.30 -8.29
CA SER A 163 -10.61 -5.93 -9.59
C SER A 163 -11.23 -7.31 -9.41
N VAL A 164 -12.51 -7.44 -9.78
CA VAL A 164 -13.21 -8.74 -9.74
C VAL A 164 -13.16 -9.37 -11.13
N PRO A 165 -12.71 -10.64 -11.28
CA PRO A 165 -12.60 -11.32 -12.56
C PRO A 165 -13.98 -11.73 -13.07
N LEU A 166 -14.76 -10.75 -13.56
CA LEU A 166 -15.95 -10.87 -14.43
C LEU A 166 -16.65 -9.50 -14.56
N ILE A 167 -16.51 -8.61 -13.57
CA ILE A 167 -17.27 -7.35 -13.46
C ILE A 167 -16.40 -6.10 -13.74
N GLY A 168 -15.07 -6.20 -13.59
CA GLY A 168 -14.15 -5.07 -13.77
C GLY A 168 -13.83 -4.32 -12.46
N LYS A 169 -13.29 -3.10 -12.55
CA LYS A 169 -12.85 -2.28 -11.40
C LYS A 169 -14.07 -1.75 -10.63
N ILE A 170 -14.25 -2.15 -9.37
CA ILE A 170 -15.37 -1.70 -8.52
C ILE A 170 -14.82 -0.75 -7.45
N ASP A 171 -15.38 0.46 -7.42
CA ASP A 171 -15.13 1.48 -6.39
C ASP A 171 -15.91 1.12 -5.11
N THR A 172 -15.19 0.84 -4.04
CA THR A 172 -15.74 0.31 -2.78
C THR A 172 -16.38 1.38 -1.89
N GLN A 173 -16.13 2.68 -2.14
CA GLN A 173 -16.71 3.78 -1.32
C GLN A 173 -18.20 4.02 -1.56
N LYS A 174 -18.73 3.63 -2.72
CA LYS A 174 -20.12 3.93 -3.10
C LYS A 174 -21.15 2.90 -2.62
N TYR A 175 -20.70 1.79 -2.03
CA TYR A 175 -21.60 0.70 -1.62
C TYR A 175 -21.77 0.68 -0.09
N PRO A 176 -23.01 0.72 0.42
CA PRO A 176 -23.28 0.52 1.84
C PRO A 176 -22.70 -0.82 2.31
N LEU A 177 -22.11 -0.84 3.51
CA LEU A 177 -21.51 -2.04 4.13
C LEU A 177 -22.46 -3.26 4.11
N ILE A 178 -23.77 -3.03 4.25
CA ILE A 178 -24.79 -4.09 4.18
C ILE A 178 -24.85 -4.74 2.79
N ILE A 179 -24.74 -3.94 1.72
CA ILE A 179 -24.79 -4.43 0.34
C ILE A 179 -23.49 -5.17 0.03
N LEU A 180 -22.34 -4.66 0.47
CA LEU A 180 -21.06 -5.34 0.28
C LEU A 180 -21.02 -6.69 1.01
N SER A 181 -21.50 -6.75 2.26
CA SER A 181 -21.61 -8.00 3.02
C SER A 181 -22.58 -8.99 2.37
N ALA A 182 -23.70 -8.52 1.84
CA ALA A 182 -24.64 -9.39 1.11
C ALA A 182 -24.02 -9.94 -0.18
N LEU A 183 -23.22 -9.14 -0.87
CA LEU A 183 -22.59 -9.50 -2.15
C LEU A 183 -21.39 -10.44 -1.95
N LEU A 184 -20.57 -10.22 -0.93
CA LEU A 184 -19.50 -11.14 -0.52
C LEU A 184 -20.05 -12.46 0.02
N GLY A 185 -21.11 -12.41 0.84
CA GLY A 185 -21.80 -13.62 1.31
C GLY A 185 -22.45 -14.40 0.17
N PHE A 186 -22.91 -13.72 -0.89
CA PHE A 186 -23.37 -14.37 -2.11
C PHE A 186 -22.23 -15.06 -2.86
N PHE A 187 -21.08 -14.40 -3.04
CA PHE A 187 -19.92 -15.03 -3.69
C PHE A 187 -19.34 -16.21 -2.89
N ASP A 188 -19.31 -16.13 -1.56
CA ASP A 188 -18.91 -17.26 -0.70
C ASP A 188 -19.96 -18.39 -0.73
N GLY A 189 -21.24 -18.07 -0.86
CA GLY A 189 -22.30 -19.06 -1.07
C GLY A 189 -22.23 -19.81 -2.41
N PHE A 190 -21.64 -19.20 -3.45
CA PHE A 190 -21.34 -19.85 -4.74
C PHE A 190 -19.95 -20.48 -4.79
N ASN A 191 -19.20 -20.49 -3.67
CA ASN A 191 -17.95 -21.22 -3.57
C ASN A 191 -18.25 -22.72 -3.73
N PRO A 192 -17.73 -23.39 -4.77
CA PRO A 192 -18.02 -24.80 -5.01
C PRO A 192 -17.65 -25.66 -3.78
N CYS A 193 -16.61 -25.29 -3.02
CA CYS A 193 -16.24 -26.00 -1.80
C CYS A 193 -17.33 -25.94 -0.70
N ALA A 194 -17.87 -24.75 -0.42
CA ALA A 194 -18.90 -24.58 0.61
C ALA A 194 -20.23 -25.23 0.23
N MET A 195 -20.59 -25.19 -1.06
CA MET A 195 -21.81 -25.79 -1.57
C MET A 195 -21.82 -27.32 -1.41
N TRP A 196 -20.71 -28.00 -1.72
CA TRP A 196 -20.60 -29.46 -1.56
C TRP A 196 -20.71 -29.91 -0.10
N VAL A 197 -20.16 -29.14 0.85
CA VAL A 197 -20.29 -29.41 2.29
C VAL A 197 -21.76 -29.28 2.73
N LEU A 198 -22.43 -28.20 2.30
CA LEU A 198 -23.84 -27.96 2.62
C LEU A 198 -24.76 -29.07 2.07
N VAL A 199 -24.55 -29.49 0.83
CA VAL A 199 -25.29 -30.61 0.21
C VAL A 199 -25.03 -31.90 0.98
N THR A 200 -23.78 -32.17 1.38
CA THR A 200 -23.43 -33.35 2.17
C THR A 200 -24.15 -33.35 3.52
N PHE A 201 -24.15 -32.22 4.22
CA PHE A 201 -24.84 -32.09 5.51
C PHE A 201 -26.36 -32.21 5.36
N LEU A 202 -26.95 -31.65 4.32
CA LEU A 202 -28.36 -31.81 4.03
C LEU A 202 -28.73 -33.28 3.77
N ILE A 203 -27.90 -34.01 3.02
CA ILE A 203 -28.10 -35.45 2.78
C ILE A 203 -28.06 -36.24 4.09
N ILE A 204 -27.10 -35.93 4.99
CA ILE A 204 -26.99 -36.58 6.30
C ILE A 204 -28.23 -36.29 7.17
N LEU A 205 -28.70 -35.04 7.20
CA LEU A 205 -29.88 -34.66 7.98
C LEU A 205 -31.15 -35.30 7.43
N LEU A 206 -31.28 -35.45 6.12
CA LEU A 206 -32.40 -36.16 5.49
C LEU A 206 -32.40 -37.65 5.82
N GLN A 207 -31.24 -38.27 6.04
CA GLN A 207 -31.13 -39.66 6.47
C GLN A 207 -31.43 -39.85 7.98
N VAL A 208 -31.12 -38.84 8.79
CA VAL A 208 -31.41 -38.84 10.24
C VAL A 208 -32.87 -38.47 10.54
N GLY A 209 -33.53 -37.77 9.61
CA GLY A 209 -34.91 -37.31 9.73
C GLY A 209 -36.01 -38.38 9.58
N ASP A 210 -35.71 -39.65 9.86
CA ASP A 210 -36.73 -40.69 10.04
C ASP A 210 -37.01 -40.89 11.54
N PRO A 211 -38.00 -40.18 12.13
CA PRO A 211 -38.34 -40.32 13.54
C PRO A 211 -38.88 -41.72 13.88
N ASP A 212 -39.41 -42.47 12.91
CA ASP A 212 -40.02 -43.78 13.14
C ASP A 212 -38.96 -44.90 13.24
N GLY A 213 -37.88 -44.81 12.44
CA GLY A 213 -36.77 -45.77 12.48
C GLY A 213 -35.88 -45.67 13.75
N VAL A 214 -35.74 -44.48 14.33
CA VAL A 214 -34.93 -44.27 15.55
C VAL A 214 -35.61 -44.85 16.81
N VAL A 215 -36.95 -44.76 16.89
CA VAL A 215 -37.71 -45.31 18.02
C VAL A 215 -37.74 -46.85 17.99
N GLN A 216 -37.79 -47.47 16.82
CA GLN A 216 -37.83 -48.92 16.70
C GLN A 216 -36.51 -49.60 17.09
N ASN A 217 -35.36 -48.94 16.86
CA ASN A 217 -34.04 -49.44 17.29
C ASN A 217 -33.74 -49.18 18.78
N MET A 218 -34.34 -48.18 19.43
CA MET A 218 -34.23 -48.01 20.90
C MET A 218 -35.07 -49.02 21.69
N GLY A 219 -36.18 -49.52 21.12
CA GLY A 219 -36.96 -50.61 21.72
C GLY A 219 -36.23 -51.96 21.76
N LEU A 220 -35.29 -52.19 20.84
CA LEU A 220 -34.50 -53.43 20.78
C LEU A 220 -33.33 -53.44 21.79
N CYS A 221 -32.80 -52.28 22.16
CA CYS A 221 -31.74 -52.14 23.17
C CYS A 221 -32.27 -52.15 24.62
N ALA A 222 -33.58 -51.99 24.85
CA ALA A 222 -34.19 -52.03 26.18
C ALA A 222 -34.68 -53.44 26.59
N ALA A 223 -34.61 -54.41 25.68
CA ALA A 223 -35.05 -55.80 25.88
C ALA A 223 -33.90 -56.83 25.85
N GLY A 224 -32.64 -56.37 25.89
CA GLY A 224 -31.43 -57.19 25.97
C GLY A 224 -30.73 -57.02 27.31
#